data_AF-A0A7S1VND2-F1
#
_entry.id   AF-A0A7S1VND2-F1
#
_cell.length_a   1.000
_cell.length_b   1.000
_cell.length_c   1.000
_cell.angle_alpha   90.00
_cell.angle_beta   90.00
_cell.angle_gamma   90.00
#
_symmetry.space_group_name_H-M   'P 1'
#
loop_
_entity.id
_entity.type
_entity.pdbx_description
1 polymer ?
#
loop_
_entity_poly.entity_id
_entity_poly.type
_entity_poly.pdbx_seq_one_letter_code
_entity_poly.pdbx_strand_id
1 'polypeptide(L)'
;MAWAESGQVDAAPQAQRLLDRLVGLSMRAGSKNKKAASVAVARPNVICYTTVMRAWSRSPANNNGKEAIDKAERLLGTLERLFGDSHEKDIRPTSVSYRTMIDCYMRQTRDSAEAADKAQQIVDRMMRLHEMEPTYFAEPCIIVLNALLKAYSRSSNPRAGLQAEELLKWMDQTSREAGKEHVKPDYSSFAAVLHAWANHASNGGAQRAQEILEHVEELLLSSSPEEGEYPGSSGDGNNSVHRGALVNYYYIVIKAWGRSKDPNAIQRTEALLERMEQSRHIQPDTRTYSSAINCCAYYNGSTSKGRHLALSFAMKTFEKACQSENDPPNYVTYGTIMKAIGRLEDGGVEERDVLLKPIFEKCKEQGLVERFVLTQFRTGCSLEAFQECVLIPAGFGPING
;
A
#
# COMPACT_ATOMS: atom_id res chain seq x y z
N MET A 1 5.84 23.35 -13.58
CA MET A 1 4.92 22.52 -12.78
C MET A 1 4.14 21.54 -13.66
N ALA A 2 3.45 21.97 -14.73
CA ALA A 2 2.66 21.09 -15.61
C ALA A 2 3.42 19.86 -16.16
N TRP A 3 4.67 20.02 -16.60
CA TRP A 3 5.46 18.92 -17.15
C TRP A 3 5.79 17.82 -16.12
N ALA A 4 6.05 18.17 -14.86
CA ALA A 4 6.43 17.20 -13.81
C ALA A 4 5.26 16.30 -13.33
N GLU A 5 4.03 16.65 -13.69
CA GLU A 5 2.83 15.87 -13.40
C GLU A 5 2.30 15.11 -14.62
N SER A 6 2.71 15.51 -15.84
CA SER A 6 2.16 14.98 -17.09
C SER A 6 2.53 13.52 -17.42
N GLY A 7 3.65 13.00 -16.90
CA GLY A 7 4.14 11.66 -17.21
C GLY A 7 4.52 11.42 -18.69
N GLN A 8 4.57 12.48 -19.51
CA GLN A 8 4.91 12.37 -20.94
C GLN A 8 6.41 12.08 -21.14
N VAL A 9 6.75 11.37 -22.22
CA VAL A 9 8.14 10.96 -22.56
C VAL A 9 9.08 12.18 -22.60
N ASP A 10 8.63 13.30 -23.17
CA ASP A 10 9.45 14.50 -23.32
C ASP A 10 9.46 15.41 -22.09
N ALA A 11 8.65 15.12 -21.08
CA ALA A 11 8.47 16.02 -19.95
C ALA A 11 9.73 16.17 -19.10
N ALA A 12 10.43 15.07 -18.85
CA ALA A 12 11.66 15.08 -18.08
C ALA A 12 12.81 15.79 -18.82
N PRO A 13 13.12 15.48 -20.11
CA PRO A 13 14.08 16.24 -20.90
C PRO A 13 13.78 17.74 -20.99
N GLN A 14 12.51 18.11 -21.16
CA GLN A 14 12.14 19.53 -21.26
C GLN A 14 12.26 20.26 -19.92
N ALA A 15 11.84 19.63 -18.81
CA ALA A 15 12.05 20.18 -17.48
C ALA A 15 13.54 20.39 -17.17
N GLN A 16 14.39 19.43 -17.57
CA GLN A 16 15.85 19.54 -17.45
C GLN A 16 16.40 20.72 -18.26
N ARG A 17 16.01 20.85 -19.54
CA ARG A 17 16.45 21.97 -20.40
C ARG A 17 16.10 23.33 -19.81
N LEU A 18 14.92 23.45 -19.20
CA LEU A 18 14.49 24.69 -18.54
C LEU A 18 15.36 25.00 -17.31
N LEU A 19 15.68 23.99 -16.50
CA LEU A 19 16.59 24.15 -15.36
C LEU A 19 18.00 24.53 -15.82
N ASP A 20 18.54 23.86 -16.84
CA ASP A 20 19.87 24.16 -17.38
C ASP A 20 19.95 25.58 -17.93
N ARG A 21 18.88 26.06 -18.60
CA ARG A 21 18.78 27.44 -19.07
C ARG A 21 18.74 28.43 -17.89
N LEU A 22 18.01 28.13 -16.83
CA LEU A 22 17.93 28.96 -15.62
C LEU A 22 19.29 29.05 -14.91
N VAL A 23 20.00 27.92 -14.77
CA VAL A 23 21.37 27.86 -14.23
C VAL A 23 22.31 28.71 -15.09
N GLY A 24 22.24 28.55 -16.43
CA GLY A 24 23.08 29.30 -17.35
C GLY A 24 22.86 30.82 -17.32
N LEU A 25 21.60 31.27 -17.16
CA LEU A 25 21.28 32.69 -17.00
C LEU A 25 21.80 33.25 -15.67
N SER A 26 21.65 32.49 -14.57
CA SER A 26 22.17 32.86 -13.25
C SER A 26 23.69 33.05 -13.27
N MET A 27 24.44 32.11 -13.86
CA MET A 27 25.90 32.18 -13.96
C MET A 27 26.38 33.40 -14.78
N ARG A 28 25.71 33.70 -15.90
CA ARG A 28 26.04 34.84 -16.77
C ARG A 28 25.79 36.18 -16.08
N ALA A 29 24.76 36.26 -15.22
CA ALA A 29 24.47 37.45 -14.44
C ALA A 29 25.47 37.66 -13.29
N GLY A 30 25.93 36.59 -12.64
CA GLY A 30 26.97 36.68 -11.60
C GLY A 30 28.33 37.17 -12.13
N SER A 31 28.65 36.88 -13.40
CA SER A 31 29.91 37.29 -14.04
C SER A 31 29.90 38.72 -14.61
N LYS A 32 28.73 39.28 -14.90
CA LYS A 32 28.58 40.63 -15.48
C LYS A 32 28.00 41.64 -14.49
N ASN A 33 28.90 42.26 -13.71
CA ASN A 33 28.78 43.62 -13.16
C ASN A 33 27.65 43.92 -12.13
N LYS A 34 28.04 44.34 -10.92
CA LYS A 34 27.19 44.82 -9.79
C LYS A 34 26.32 46.07 -10.10
N LYS A 35 26.27 46.54 -11.35
CA LYS A 35 25.58 47.78 -11.78
C LYS A 35 24.28 47.56 -12.58
N ALA A 36 23.90 46.31 -12.89
CA ALA A 36 22.64 45.99 -13.58
C ALA A 36 21.60 45.39 -12.60
N ALA A 37 21.26 46.13 -11.55
CA ALA A 37 20.36 45.69 -10.47
C ALA A 37 18.85 45.92 -10.77
N SER A 38 18.42 45.96 -12.04
CA SER A 38 17.02 46.28 -12.39
C SER A 38 16.22 45.12 -13.01
N VAL A 39 16.82 43.94 -13.19
CA VAL A 39 16.08 42.72 -13.53
C VAL A 39 16.43 41.68 -12.49
N ALA A 40 15.48 41.30 -11.65
CA ALA A 40 15.65 40.20 -10.71
C ALA A 40 16.00 38.93 -11.50
N VAL A 41 17.27 38.56 -11.52
CA VAL A 41 17.72 37.37 -12.22
C VAL A 41 17.23 36.17 -11.41
N ALA A 42 16.23 35.48 -11.94
CA ALA A 42 15.68 34.28 -11.33
C ALA A 42 16.78 33.24 -11.16
N ARG A 43 17.08 32.88 -9.91
CA ARG A 43 18.05 31.83 -9.56
C ARG A 43 17.32 30.50 -9.37
N PRO A 44 17.90 29.36 -9.81
CA PRO A 44 17.35 28.05 -9.48
C PRO A 44 17.34 27.82 -7.97
N ASN A 45 16.22 27.35 -7.44
CA ASN A 45 16.07 26.98 -6.03
C ASN A 45 15.74 25.48 -5.88
N VAL A 46 15.65 24.98 -4.66
CA VAL A 46 15.34 23.57 -4.33
C VAL A 46 14.07 23.07 -5.01
N ILE A 47 13.06 23.95 -5.20
CA ILE A 47 11.81 23.60 -5.87
C ILE A 47 12.09 23.30 -7.35
N CYS A 48 12.92 24.09 -8.02
CA CYS A 48 13.31 23.82 -9.41
C CYS A 48 13.99 22.46 -9.55
N TYR A 49 15.01 22.17 -8.74
CA TYR A 49 15.72 20.88 -8.78
C TYR A 49 14.79 19.70 -8.45
N THR A 50 14.00 19.81 -7.38
CA THR A 50 13.07 18.76 -6.95
C THR A 50 11.96 18.51 -7.98
N THR A 51 11.51 19.56 -8.67
CA THR A 51 10.53 19.44 -9.77
C THR A 51 11.09 18.65 -10.95
N VAL A 52 12.34 18.90 -11.33
CA VAL A 52 13.00 18.15 -12.41
C VAL A 52 13.27 16.71 -11.99
N MET A 53 13.73 16.47 -10.75
CA MET A 53 13.85 15.11 -10.20
C MET A 53 12.52 14.35 -10.24
N ARG A 54 11.42 15.01 -9.89
CA ARG A 54 10.07 14.44 -9.94
C ARG A 54 9.63 14.14 -11.37
N ALA A 55 10.00 14.97 -12.34
CA ALA A 55 9.74 14.70 -13.75
C ALA A 55 10.49 13.44 -14.23
N TRP A 56 11.78 13.31 -13.90
CA TRP A 56 12.56 12.09 -14.17
C TRP A 56 11.99 10.85 -13.45
N SER A 57 11.58 10.98 -12.19
CA SER A 57 10.95 9.87 -11.44
C SER A 57 9.70 9.31 -12.13
N ARG A 58 8.95 10.15 -12.84
CA ARG A 58 7.72 9.78 -13.56
C ARG A 58 7.91 9.54 -15.05
N SER A 59 9.11 9.71 -15.59
CA SER A 59 9.33 9.43 -17.01
C SER A 59 9.16 7.93 -17.28
N PRO A 60 8.64 7.56 -18.47
CA PRO A 60 8.62 6.16 -18.88
C PRO A 60 10.04 5.57 -18.84
N ALA A 61 10.15 4.31 -18.41
CA ALA A 61 11.41 3.63 -18.15
C ALA A 61 12.19 3.31 -19.44
N ASN A 62 12.76 4.32 -20.08
CA ASN A 62 13.73 4.15 -21.15
C ASN A 62 15.05 3.65 -20.56
N ASN A 63 15.76 2.75 -21.26
CA ASN A 63 17.01 2.13 -20.77
C ASN A 63 16.91 1.56 -19.35
N ASN A 64 15.83 0.78 -19.08
CA ASN A 64 15.55 0.20 -17.78
C ASN A 64 15.45 1.22 -16.63
N GLY A 65 15.06 2.46 -16.92
CA GLY A 65 14.95 3.53 -15.92
C GLY A 65 16.29 4.10 -15.43
N LYS A 66 17.42 3.55 -15.90
CA LYS A 66 18.77 3.96 -15.46
C LYS A 66 19.06 5.43 -15.75
N GLU A 67 18.65 5.93 -16.92
CA GLU A 67 18.84 7.35 -17.25
C GLU A 67 18.10 8.26 -16.26
N ALA A 68 16.85 7.94 -15.93
CA ALA A 68 16.06 8.71 -14.99
C ALA A 68 16.69 8.71 -13.58
N ILE A 69 17.17 7.56 -13.12
CA ILE A 69 17.89 7.40 -11.85
C ILE A 69 19.17 8.24 -11.85
N ASP A 70 20.04 8.06 -12.86
CA ASP A 70 21.32 8.77 -12.97
C ASP A 70 21.14 10.28 -13.05
N LYS A 71 20.06 10.75 -13.69
CA LYS A 71 19.72 12.18 -13.77
C LYS A 71 19.21 12.70 -12.43
N ALA A 72 18.28 11.99 -11.79
CA ALA A 72 17.75 12.38 -10.49
C ALA A 72 18.83 12.40 -9.39
N GLU A 73 19.72 11.40 -9.37
CA GLU A 73 20.82 11.30 -8.41
C GLU A 73 21.84 12.42 -8.60
N ARG A 74 22.19 12.74 -9.86
CA ARG A 74 23.06 13.88 -10.17
C ARG A 74 22.47 15.21 -9.75
N LEU A 75 21.15 15.39 -9.88
CA LEU A 75 20.47 16.61 -9.44
C LEU A 75 20.49 16.73 -7.91
N LEU A 76 20.22 15.65 -7.17
CA LEU A 76 20.30 15.64 -5.71
C LEU A 76 21.73 15.94 -5.23
N GLY A 77 22.73 15.26 -5.79
CA GLY A 77 24.13 15.51 -5.45
C GLY A 77 24.60 16.93 -5.82
N THR A 78 24.07 17.51 -6.90
CA THR A 78 24.32 18.91 -7.24
C THR A 78 23.71 19.85 -6.21
N LEU A 79 22.48 19.59 -5.75
CA LEU A 79 21.81 20.38 -4.74
C LEU A 79 22.56 20.35 -3.40
N GLU A 80 22.99 19.16 -2.97
CA GLU A 80 23.79 18.98 -1.75
C GLU A 80 25.12 19.73 -1.83
N ARG A 81 25.86 19.60 -2.95
CA ARG A 81 27.13 20.31 -3.15
C ARG A 81 26.98 21.82 -3.17
N LEU A 82 26.02 22.34 -3.94
CA LEU A 82 25.79 23.79 -4.00
C LEU A 82 25.41 24.36 -2.62
N PHE A 83 24.62 23.61 -1.84
CA PHE A 83 24.28 23.99 -0.49
C PHE A 83 25.48 23.92 0.46
N GLY A 84 26.33 22.89 0.38
CA GLY A 84 27.57 22.81 1.15
C GLY A 84 28.54 23.95 0.84
N ASP A 85 28.61 24.41 -0.42
CA ASP A 85 29.52 25.49 -0.83
C ASP A 85 29.03 26.89 -0.42
N SER A 86 27.71 27.11 -0.34
CA SER A 86 27.13 28.46 -0.20
C SER A 86 26.30 28.68 1.06
N HIS A 87 25.80 27.61 1.67
CA HIS A 87 24.79 27.60 2.73
C HIS A 87 23.54 28.48 2.45
N GLU A 88 23.24 28.76 1.17
CA GLU A 88 22.05 29.51 0.77
C GLU A 88 20.77 28.71 1.07
N LYS A 89 19.83 29.28 1.82
CA LYS A 89 18.59 28.61 2.22
C LYS A 89 17.74 28.13 1.04
N ASP A 90 17.78 28.86 -0.09
CA ASP A 90 16.96 28.59 -1.26
C ASP A 90 17.35 27.29 -1.99
N ILE A 91 18.55 26.77 -1.77
CA ILE A 91 19.04 25.54 -2.41
C ILE A 91 19.25 24.40 -1.41
N ARG A 92 18.82 24.57 -0.16
CA ARG A 92 18.91 23.54 0.88
C ARG A 92 18.14 22.28 0.47
N PRO A 93 18.76 21.09 0.39
CA PRO A 93 18.04 19.83 0.22
C PRO A 93 16.97 19.64 1.30
N THR A 94 15.77 19.24 0.89
CA THR A 94 14.64 19.05 1.80
C THR A 94 14.22 17.58 1.86
N SER A 95 13.40 17.23 2.86
CA SER A 95 12.74 15.92 2.95
C SER A 95 11.98 15.56 1.66
N VAL A 96 11.47 16.54 0.92
CA VAL A 96 10.80 16.33 -0.37
C VAL A 96 11.79 15.89 -1.45
N SER A 97 13.00 16.45 -1.47
CA SER A 97 14.05 16.10 -2.42
C SER A 97 14.51 14.64 -2.22
N TYR A 98 14.78 14.24 -0.97
CA TYR A 98 15.14 12.86 -0.62
C TYR A 98 13.99 11.87 -0.88
N ARG A 99 12.76 12.19 -0.46
CA ARG A 99 11.57 11.37 -0.79
C ARG A 99 11.40 11.19 -2.30
N THR A 100 11.61 12.24 -3.08
CA THR A 100 11.50 12.18 -4.54
C THR A 100 12.54 11.23 -5.14
N MET A 101 13.74 11.17 -4.55
CA MET A 101 14.77 10.22 -4.96
C MET A 101 14.38 8.77 -4.61
N ILE A 102 13.85 8.53 -3.40
CA ILE A 102 13.31 7.21 -3.00
C ILE A 102 12.19 6.78 -3.95
N ASP A 103 11.23 7.66 -4.22
CA ASP A 103 10.14 7.41 -5.18
C ASP A 103 10.65 7.13 -6.59
N CYS A 104 11.78 7.75 -7.00
CA CYS A 104 12.45 7.48 -8.28
C CYS A 104 12.98 6.05 -8.34
N TYR A 105 13.77 5.62 -7.34
CA TYR A 105 14.26 4.24 -7.26
C TYR A 105 13.12 3.22 -7.28
N MET A 106 12.08 3.44 -6.47
CA MET A 106 10.92 2.54 -6.41
C MET A 106 10.12 2.41 -7.71
N ARG A 107 10.21 3.39 -8.62
CA ARG A 107 9.48 3.38 -9.90
C ARG A 107 10.33 2.89 -11.06
N GLN A 108 11.62 3.22 -11.04
CA GLN A 108 12.52 3.02 -12.17
C GLN A 108 13.33 1.72 -12.05
N THR A 109 13.61 1.25 -10.83
CA THR A 109 14.32 -0.01 -10.61
C THR A 109 13.37 -1.20 -10.79
N ARG A 110 13.79 -2.19 -11.59
CA ARG A 110 13.01 -3.40 -11.87
C ARG A 110 12.98 -4.38 -10.70
N ASP A 111 14.13 -4.57 -10.06
CA ASP A 111 14.22 -5.41 -8.87
C ASP A 111 13.76 -4.62 -7.63
N SER A 112 12.66 -5.07 -7.02
CA SER A 112 12.12 -4.40 -5.85
C SER A 112 12.98 -4.57 -4.59
N ALA A 113 13.86 -5.58 -4.53
CA ALA A 113 14.84 -5.73 -3.47
C ALA A 113 15.94 -4.66 -3.61
N GLU A 114 16.51 -4.52 -4.81
CA GLU A 114 17.50 -3.47 -5.10
C GLU A 114 16.92 -2.08 -4.87
N ALA A 115 15.66 -1.85 -5.26
CA ALA A 115 14.98 -0.58 -5.02
C ALA A 115 14.89 -0.22 -3.53
N ALA A 116 14.65 -1.21 -2.66
CA ALA A 116 14.59 -1.01 -1.21
C ALA A 116 15.98 -0.72 -0.62
N ASP A 117 17.02 -1.44 -1.06
CA ASP A 117 18.41 -1.19 -0.62
C ASP A 117 18.88 0.22 -1.03
N LYS A 118 18.51 0.66 -2.24
CA LYS A 118 18.77 2.02 -2.71
C LYS A 118 17.99 3.06 -1.93
N ALA A 119 16.74 2.78 -1.56
CA ALA A 119 15.96 3.66 -0.69
C ALA A 119 16.63 3.83 0.69
N GLN A 120 17.12 2.74 1.30
CA GLN A 120 17.86 2.79 2.56
C GLN A 120 19.13 3.64 2.42
N GLN A 121 19.92 3.45 1.35
CA GLN A 121 21.14 4.24 1.09
C GLN A 121 20.87 5.75 1.03
N ILE A 122 19.70 6.17 0.53
CA ILE A 122 19.30 7.59 0.49
C ILE A 122 18.97 8.12 1.90
N VAL A 123 18.30 7.32 2.73
CA VAL A 123 18.03 7.71 4.14
C VAL A 123 19.34 7.76 4.93
N ASP A 124 20.23 6.77 4.78
CA ASP A 124 21.55 6.76 5.41
C ASP A 124 22.42 7.95 4.97
N ARG A 125 22.29 8.37 3.70
CA ARG A 125 22.94 9.59 3.20
C ARG A 125 22.39 10.83 3.89
N MET A 126 21.06 10.95 4.04
CA MET A 126 20.43 12.08 4.72
C MET A 126 20.83 12.14 6.21
N MET A 127 20.87 11.00 6.90
CA MET A 127 21.30 10.91 8.30
C MET A 127 22.76 11.33 8.47
N ARG A 128 23.67 10.81 7.64
CA ARG A 128 25.10 11.18 7.71
C ARG A 128 25.34 12.66 7.46
N LEU A 129 24.64 13.28 6.51
CA LEU A 129 24.77 14.72 6.26
C LEU A 129 24.29 15.55 7.46
N HIS A 130 23.22 15.12 8.12
CA HIS A 130 22.76 15.75 9.36
C HIS A 130 23.75 15.56 10.52
N GLU A 131 24.32 14.37 10.69
CA GLU A 131 25.33 14.11 11.73
C GLU A 131 26.60 14.96 11.55
N MET A 132 27.03 15.17 10.29
CA MET A 132 28.20 16.00 9.97
C MET A 132 27.94 17.50 10.20
N GLU A 133 26.77 17.99 9.79
CA GLU A 133 26.41 19.41 9.92
C GLU A 133 24.96 19.60 10.44
N PRO A 134 24.71 19.39 11.75
CA PRO A 134 23.36 19.40 12.32
C PRO A 134 22.63 20.74 12.17
N THR A 135 23.38 21.84 12.13
CA THR A 135 22.83 23.20 11.96
C THR A 135 22.28 23.42 10.55
N TYR A 136 22.80 22.73 9.54
CA TYR A 136 22.52 23.00 8.13
C TYR A 136 21.66 21.94 7.46
N PHE A 137 21.83 20.65 7.76
CA PHE A 137 21.00 19.59 7.18
C PHE A 137 19.86 19.22 8.13
N ALA A 138 18.67 19.01 7.57
CA ALA A 138 17.51 18.62 8.36
C ALA A 138 17.55 17.11 8.65
N GLU A 139 17.02 16.74 9.81
CA GLU A 139 16.81 15.34 10.18
C GLU A 139 15.79 14.67 9.25
N PRO A 140 15.90 13.35 9.01
CA PRO A 140 14.85 12.60 8.35
C PRO A 140 13.55 12.71 9.16
N CYS A 141 12.48 13.15 8.51
CA CYS A 141 11.15 13.19 9.12
C CYS A 141 10.28 12.03 8.62
N ILE A 142 9.11 11.87 9.25
CA ILE A 142 8.11 10.83 8.94
C ILE A 142 7.84 10.67 7.44
N ILE A 143 7.89 11.76 6.66
CA ILE A 143 7.67 11.74 5.20
C ILE A 143 8.70 10.89 4.46
N VAL A 144 9.97 10.97 4.87
CA VAL A 144 11.08 10.22 4.26
C VAL A 144 11.08 8.78 4.77
N LEU A 145 10.84 8.60 6.07
CA LEU A 145 10.82 7.30 6.73
C LEU A 145 9.64 6.43 6.23
N ASN A 146 8.46 7.03 6.04
CA ASN A 146 7.32 6.34 5.41
C ASN A 146 7.58 5.98 3.94
N ALA A 147 8.38 6.75 3.22
CA ALA A 147 8.80 6.40 1.86
C ALA A 147 9.71 5.16 1.87
N LEU A 148 10.62 5.07 2.83
CA LEU A 148 11.47 3.90 3.05
C LEU A 148 10.66 2.66 3.49
N LEU A 149 9.75 2.80 4.46
CA LEU A 149 8.84 1.72 4.86
C LEU A 149 8.00 1.21 3.68
N LYS A 150 7.55 2.12 2.80
CA LYS A 150 6.85 1.75 1.56
C LYS A 150 7.74 1.03 0.55
N ALA A 151 9.04 1.32 0.53
CA ALA A 151 10.01 0.57 -0.28
C ALA A 151 10.13 -0.86 0.25
N TYR A 152 10.28 -1.02 1.57
CA TYR A 152 10.30 -2.34 2.21
C TYR A 152 9.01 -3.13 1.99
N SER A 153 7.84 -2.48 2.06
CA SER A 153 6.56 -3.16 1.85
C SER A 153 6.36 -3.70 0.44
N ARG A 154 7.12 -3.23 -0.56
CA ARG A 154 7.09 -3.73 -1.95
C ARG A 154 8.26 -4.65 -2.29
N SER A 155 9.23 -4.76 -1.39
CA SER A 155 10.45 -5.51 -1.61
C SER A 155 10.17 -7.01 -1.66
N SER A 156 10.79 -7.68 -2.62
CA SER A 156 10.82 -9.14 -2.72
C SER A 156 11.80 -9.76 -1.73
N ASN A 157 12.61 -8.96 -1.02
CA ASN A 157 13.56 -9.45 -0.02
C ASN A 157 12.81 -10.04 1.19
N PRO A 158 13.04 -11.32 1.56
CA PRO A 158 12.42 -11.94 2.73
C PRO A 158 12.70 -11.23 4.06
N ARG A 159 13.79 -10.47 4.16
CA ARG A 159 14.14 -9.67 5.34
C ARG A 159 13.48 -8.30 5.39
N ALA A 160 12.74 -7.90 4.35
CA ALA A 160 12.12 -6.58 4.30
C ALA A 160 11.13 -6.35 5.45
N GLY A 161 10.43 -7.39 5.92
CA GLY A 161 9.57 -7.32 7.12
C GLY A 161 10.36 -6.96 8.38
N LEU A 162 11.51 -7.62 8.60
CA LEU A 162 12.41 -7.34 9.72
C LEU A 162 12.95 -5.91 9.65
N GLN A 163 13.46 -5.49 8.48
CA GLN A 163 14.01 -4.13 8.29
C GLN A 163 12.94 -3.06 8.51
N ALA A 164 11.71 -3.29 8.04
CA ALA A 164 10.60 -2.37 8.25
C ALA A 164 10.23 -2.28 9.75
N GLU A 165 10.23 -3.40 10.45
CA GLU A 165 9.94 -3.45 11.89
C GLU A 165 11.05 -2.78 12.73
N GLU A 166 12.33 -3.00 12.40
CA GLU A 166 13.48 -2.34 13.02
C GLU A 166 13.40 -0.81 12.87
N LEU A 167 13.07 -0.35 11.65
CA LEU A 167 12.88 1.07 11.39
C LEU A 167 11.71 1.65 12.19
N LEU A 168 10.58 0.93 12.28
CA LEU A 168 9.43 1.36 13.08
C LEU A 168 9.77 1.46 14.57
N LYS A 169 10.53 0.49 15.12
CA LYS A 169 10.99 0.53 16.51
C LYS A 169 11.91 1.72 16.76
N TRP A 170 12.83 1.98 15.83
CA TRP A 170 13.70 3.16 15.90
C TRP A 170 12.87 4.46 15.88
N MET A 171 11.87 4.56 14.98
CA MET A 171 10.97 5.71 14.93
C MET A 171 10.19 5.93 16.24
N ASP A 172 9.64 4.85 16.83
CA ASP A 172 8.92 4.93 18.11
C ASP A 172 9.84 5.40 19.24
N GLN A 173 11.02 4.78 19.36
CA GLN A 173 12.01 5.13 20.39
C GLN A 173 12.49 6.58 20.27
N THR A 174 12.87 7.01 19.06
CA THR A 174 13.34 8.38 18.82
C THR A 174 12.22 9.40 19.02
N SER A 175 10.97 9.06 18.70
CA SER A 175 9.85 10.00 18.88
C SER A 175 9.53 10.34 20.34
N ARG A 176 10.02 9.55 21.30
CA ARG A 176 9.89 9.80 22.74
C ARG A 176 10.91 10.81 23.26
N GLU A 177 11.94 11.12 22.48
CA GLU A 177 12.93 12.13 22.83
C GLU A 177 12.38 13.55 22.61
N ALA A 178 12.72 14.49 23.49
CA ALA A 178 12.23 15.85 23.39
C ALA A 178 12.64 16.52 22.06
N GLY A 179 11.66 17.07 21.33
CA GLY A 179 11.88 17.74 20.04
C GLY A 179 11.90 16.81 18.81
N LYS A 180 11.71 15.51 18.99
CA LYS A 180 11.75 14.51 17.91
C LYS A 180 10.37 14.03 17.43
N GLU A 181 9.31 14.78 17.73
CA GLU A 181 7.93 14.42 17.34
C GLU A 181 7.75 14.24 15.81
N HIS A 182 8.60 14.88 15.02
CA HIS A 182 8.58 14.81 13.55
C HIS A 182 8.95 13.43 12.96
N VAL A 183 9.43 12.50 13.79
CA VAL A 183 9.69 11.10 13.41
C VAL A 183 8.61 10.13 13.90
N LYS A 184 7.63 10.60 14.68
CA LYS A 184 6.59 9.76 15.30
C LYS A 184 5.88 8.90 14.24
N PRO A 185 5.81 7.57 14.40
CA PRO A 185 5.04 6.71 13.50
C PRO A 185 3.58 7.14 13.38
N ASP A 186 3.05 7.11 12.17
CA ASP A 186 1.64 7.33 11.87
C ASP A 186 0.97 6.05 11.36
N TYR A 187 -0.31 6.16 10.99
CA TYR A 187 -1.05 5.03 10.46
C TYR A 187 -0.43 4.43 9.19
N SER A 188 0.25 5.25 8.37
CA SER A 188 0.92 4.80 7.16
C SER A 188 2.19 4.02 7.48
N SER A 189 2.89 4.37 8.57
CA SER A 189 4.05 3.63 9.07
C SER A 189 3.67 2.19 9.43
N PHE A 190 2.66 2.01 10.28
CA PHE A 190 2.20 0.68 10.70
C PHE A 190 1.63 -0.14 9.53
N ALA A 191 0.81 0.47 8.66
CA ALA A 191 0.29 -0.19 7.46
C ALA A 191 1.42 -0.74 6.57
N ALA A 192 2.50 0.04 6.39
CA ALA A 192 3.62 -0.37 5.56
C ALA A 192 4.38 -1.57 6.15
N VAL A 193 4.60 -1.59 7.48
CA VAL A 193 5.22 -2.73 8.16
C VAL A 193 4.34 -3.98 8.09
N LEU A 194 3.04 -3.85 8.33
CA LEU A 194 2.09 -4.96 8.17
C LEU A 194 2.11 -5.51 6.75
N HIS A 195 2.14 -4.65 5.73
CA HIS A 195 2.26 -5.07 4.33
C HIS A 195 3.59 -5.78 4.04
N ALA A 196 4.71 -5.31 4.60
CA ALA A 196 6.02 -5.94 4.43
C ALA A 196 6.01 -7.38 4.95
N TRP A 197 5.44 -7.60 6.14
CA TRP A 197 5.26 -8.94 6.70
C TRP A 197 4.23 -9.79 5.94
N ALA A 198 3.10 -9.20 5.54
CA ALA A 198 2.03 -9.89 4.82
C ALA A 198 2.44 -10.39 3.42
N ASN A 199 3.41 -9.73 2.77
CA ASN A 199 3.95 -10.19 1.49
C ASN A 199 4.84 -11.44 1.63
N HIS A 200 5.38 -11.68 2.83
CA HIS A 200 6.19 -12.86 3.17
C HIS A 200 5.45 -13.76 4.17
N ALA A 201 4.13 -13.88 4.02
CA ALA A 201 3.24 -14.56 4.96
C ALA A 201 3.62 -16.01 5.28
N SER A 202 4.25 -16.73 4.34
CA SER A 202 4.61 -18.15 4.51
C SER A 202 5.76 -18.40 5.50
N ASN A 203 6.56 -17.38 5.82
CA ASN A 203 7.75 -17.50 6.66
C ASN A 203 7.52 -16.96 8.08
N GLY A 204 6.34 -17.22 8.65
CA GLY A 204 5.91 -16.62 9.92
C GLY A 204 5.46 -15.15 9.80
N GLY A 205 5.45 -14.59 8.58
CA GLY A 205 5.05 -13.20 8.35
C GLY A 205 3.59 -12.91 8.71
N ALA A 206 2.67 -13.88 8.54
CA ALA A 206 1.28 -13.72 8.97
C ALA A 206 1.16 -13.57 10.49
N GLN A 207 1.91 -14.40 11.24
CA GLN A 207 1.94 -14.34 12.70
C GLN A 207 2.55 -13.02 13.18
N ARG A 208 3.71 -12.60 12.64
CA ARG A 208 4.32 -11.32 13.00
C ARG A 208 3.42 -10.13 12.67
N ALA A 209 2.72 -10.16 11.54
CA ALA A 209 1.75 -9.12 11.20
C ALA A 209 0.59 -9.06 12.22
N GLN A 210 0.12 -10.21 12.71
CA GLN A 210 -0.90 -10.25 13.76
C GLN A 210 -0.38 -9.67 15.09
N GLU A 211 0.82 -10.02 15.52
CA GLU A 211 1.40 -9.51 16.76
C GLU A 211 1.58 -7.98 16.73
N ILE A 212 1.90 -7.41 15.56
CA ILE A 212 1.96 -5.97 15.37
C ILE A 212 0.57 -5.33 15.42
N LEU A 213 -0.45 -5.97 14.83
CA LEU A 213 -1.84 -5.51 14.94
C LEU A 213 -2.27 -5.47 16.41
N GLU A 214 -2.05 -6.55 17.16
CA GLU A 214 -2.40 -6.65 18.58
C GLU A 214 -1.70 -5.58 19.42
N HIS A 215 -0.42 -5.31 19.16
CA HIS A 215 0.30 -4.22 19.81
C HIS A 215 -0.31 -2.84 19.52
N VAL A 216 -0.71 -2.57 18.27
CA VAL A 216 -1.36 -1.29 17.91
C VAL A 216 -2.73 -1.16 18.57
N GLU A 217 -3.49 -2.26 18.69
CA GLU A 217 -4.75 -2.26 19.43
C GLU A 217 -4.54 -1.91 20.91
N GLU A 218 -3.56 -2.53 21.57
CA GLU A 218 -3.21 -2.24 22.96
C GLU A 218 -2.81 -0.76 23.17
N LEU A 219 -2.06 -0.18 22.23
CA LEU A 219 -1.71 1.24 22.26
C LEU A 219 -2.93 2.14 22.10
N LEU A 220 -3.88 1.79 21.23
CA LEU A 220 -5.11 2.57 21.04
C LEU A 220 -6.06 2.47 22.24
N LEU A 221 -6.14 1.30 22.86
CA LEU A 221 -6.92 1.09 24.08
C LEU A 221 -6.30 1.84 25.27
N SER A 222 -4.98 1.83 25.43
CA SER A 222 -4.29 2.55 26.51
C SER A 222 -4.25 4.07 26.31
N SER A 223 -4.41 4.56 25.08
CA SER A 223 -4.46 5.99 24.75
C SER A 223 -5.87 6.59 24.81
N SER A 224 -6.90 5.77 25.03
CA SER A 224 -8.28 6.26 25.18
C SER A 224 -8.42 6.97 26.53
N PRO A 225 -8.82 8.26 26.57
CA PRO A 225 -9.10 8.93 27.84
C PRO A 225 -10.14 8.15 28.62
N GLU A 226 -9.95 8.02 29.93
CA GLU A 226 -11.01 7.56 30.83
C GLU A 226 -12.31 8.32 30.50
N GLU A 227 -13.41 7.59 30.37
CA GLU A 227 -14.75 8.14 30.13
C GLU A 227 -15.09 9.17 31.21
N GLY A 228 -14.73 10.45 31.00
CA GLY A 228 -14.87 11.47 32.03
C GLY A 228 -14.61 12.92 31.62
N GLU A 229 -13.95 13.22 30.50
CA GLU A 229 -13.63 14.62 30.13
C GLU A 229 -14.45 15.17 28.96
N TYR A 230 -15.36 16.08 29.33
CA TYR A 230 -16.01 17.16 28.60
C TYR A 230 -16.35 16.98 27.09
N PRO A 231 -17.64 16.93 26.73
CA PRO A 231 -18.08 17.02 25.33
C PRO A 231 -17.89 18.45 24.83
N GLY A 232 -16.75 18.74 24.22
CA GLY A 232 -16.49 20.08 23.67
C GLY A 232 -15.10 20.36 23.12
N SER A 233 -14.09 19.52 23.41
CA SER A 233 -12.76 19.67 22.80
C SER A 233 -12.66 18.86 21.50
N SER A 234 -12.15 19.49 20.46
CA SER A 234 -12.05 19.06 19.06
C SER A 234 -11.18 17.81 18.79
N GLY A 235 -11.12 16.85 19.71
CA GLY A 235 -10.25 15.66 19.68
C GLY A 235 -10.80 14.44 18.93
N ASP A 236 -12.05 14.48 18.45
CA ASP A 236 -12.71 13.32 17.83
C ASP A 236 -12.18 12.96 16.42
N GLY A 237 -11.45 13.89 15.79
CA GLY A 237 -10.87 13.69 14.46
C GLY A 237 -9.75 12.63 14.41
N ASN A 238 -8.92 12.53 15.46
CA ASN A 238 -7.78 11.62 15.44
C ASN A 238 -8.19 10.18 15.75
N ASN A 239 -9.11 9.98 16.71
CA ASN A 239 -9.61 8.65 17.07
C ASN A 239 -10.43 7.99 15.94
N SER A 240 -11.22 8.77 15.20
CA SER A 240 -11.95 8.25 14.02
C SER A 240 -10.99 7.82 12.90
N VAL A 241 -9.92 8.59 12.64
CA VAL A 241 -8.87 8.23 11.67
C VAL A 241 -8.12 6.96 12.10
N HIS A 242 -7.77 6.83 13.38
CA HIS A 242 -7.13 5.63 13.92
C HIS A 242 -8.03 4.38 13.83
N ARG A 243 -9.35 4.53 14.10
CA ARG A 243 -10.33 3.44 13.96
C ARG A 243 -10.50 3.01 12.50
N GLY A 244 -10.57 3.96 11.56
CA GLY A 244 -10.58 3.65 10.13
C GLY A 244 -9.32 2.94 9.65
N ALA A 245 -8.15 3.29 10.21
CA ALA A 245 -6.89 2.60 9.91
C ALA A 245 -6.88 1.16 10.44
N LEU A 246 -7.52 0.91 11.58
CA LEU A 246 -7.59 -0.41 12.19
C LEU A 246 -8.32 -1.42 11.30
N VAL A 247 -9.42 -1.02 10.65
CA VAL A 247 -10.11 -1.87 9.62
C VAL A 247 -9.13 -2.31 8.53
N ASN A 248 -8.28 -1.40 8.05
CA ASN A 248 -7.26 -1.74 7.06
C ASN A 248 -6.17 -2.68 7.61
N TYR A 249 -5.79 -2.57 8.89
CA TYR A 249 -4.82 -3.48 9.49
C TYR A 249 -5.35 -4.91 9.60
N TYR A 250 -6.59 -5.07 10.07
CA TYR A 250 -7.26 -6.37 10.09
C TYR A 250 -7.33 -6.99 8.70
N TYR A 251 -7.72 -6.21 7.69
CA TYR A 251 -7.71 -6.64 6.29
C TYR A 251 -6.34 -7.18 5.87
N ILE A 252 -5.24 -6.46 6.18
CA ILE A 252 -3.88 -6.86 5.83
C ILE A 252 -3.51 -8.19 6.50
N VAL A 253 -3.81 -8.34 7.79
CA VAL A 253 -3.48 -9.55 8.57
C VAL A 253 -4.30 -10.76 8.12
N ILE A 254 -5.62 -10.61 7.91
CA ILE A 254 -6.48 -11.68 7.37
C ILE A 254 -6.01 -12.11 5.98
N LYS A 255 -5.64 -11.15 5.13
CA LYS A 255 -5.05 -11.44 3.81
C LYS A 255 -3.70 -12.16 3.92
N ALA A 256 -2.90 -11.84 4.94
CA ALA A 256 -1.64 -12.53 5.22
C ALA A 256 -1.89 -13.99 5.64
N TRP A 257 -2.83 -14.23 6.56
CA TRP A 257 -3.21 -15.59 6.96
C TRP A 257 -3.70 -16.42 5.78
N GLY A 258 -4.50 -15.85 4.88
CA GLY A 258 -4.92 -16.55 3.66
C GLY A 258 -3.80 -16.95 2.71
N ARG A 259 -2.61 -16.37 2.84
CA ARG A 259 -1.40 -16.72 2.06
C ARG A 259 -0.38 -17.51 2.88
N SER A 260 -0.63 -17.70 4.17
CA SER A 260 0.25 -18.48 5.02
C SER A 260 0.10 -19.97 4.67
N LYS A 261 1.11 -20.76 5.05
CA LYS A 261 1.05 -22.23 4.98
C LYS A 261 0.66 -22.84 6.34
N ASP A 262 0.19 -22.00 7.26
CA ASP A 262 -0.15 -22.42 8.61
C ASP A 262 -1.45 -23.25 8.58
N PRO A 263 -1.49 -24.46 9.17
CA PRO A 263 -2.69 -25.29 9.20
C PRO A 263 -3.87 -24.63 9.94
N ASN A 264 -3.59 -23.69 10.83
CA ASN A 264 -4.59 -22.95 11.61
C ASN A 264 -4.96 -21.60 10.98
N ALA A 265 -4.55 -21.32 9.73
CA ALA A 265 -4.81 -20.04 9.06
C ALA A 265 -6.30 -19.66 9.04
N ILE A 266 -7.18 -20.64 8.81
CA ILE A 266 -8.64 -20.42 8.83
C ILE A 266 -9.11 -20.06 10.24
N GLN A 267 -8.68 -20.81 11.25
CA GLN A 267 -9.05 -20.54 12.65
C GLN A 267 -8.57 -19.15 13.11
N ARG A 268 -7.36 -18.75 12.72
CA ARG A 268 -6.82 -17.41 13.00
C ARG A 268 -7.63 -16.32 12.29
N THR A 269 -8.01 -16.58 11.04
CA THR A 269 -8.86 -15.67 10.26
C THR A 269 -10.25 -15.51 10.86
N GLU A 270 -10.87 -16.61 11.29
CA GLU A 270 -12.16 -16.64 11.97
C GLU A 270 -12.11 -15.82 13.27
N ALA A 271 -11.11 -16.06 14.12
CA ALA A 271 -10.95 -15.32 15.37
C ALA A 271 -10.75 -13.81 15.17
N LEU A 272 -10.00 -13.40 14.14
CA LEU A 272 -9.82 -11.99 13.80
C LEU A 272 -11.12 -11.35 13.28
N LEU A 273 -11.86 -12.07 12.44
CA LEU A 273 -13.13 -11.58 11.91
C LEU A 273 -14.19 -11.45 13.01
N GLU A 274 -14.31 -12.44 13.90
CA GLU A 274 -15.20 -12.38 15.06
C GLU A 274 -14.85 -11.21 15.99
N ARG A 275 -13.55 -10.94 16.20
CA ARG A 275 -13.09 -9.80 16.99
C ARG A 275 -13.52 -8.46 16.38
N MET A 276 -13.46 -8.32 15.06
CA MET A 276 -13.99 -7.12 14.38
C MET A 276 -15.50 -7.00 14.52
N GLU A 277 -16.25 -8.10 14.33
CA GLU A 277 -17.72 -8.10 14.42
C GLU A 277 -18.24 -7.77 15.83
N GLN A 278 -17.50 -8.19 16.87
CA GLN A 278 -17.82 -7.88 18.27
C GLN A 278 -17.41 -6.46 18.68
N SER A 279 -16.60 -5.77 17.89
CA SER A 279 -16.14 -4.43 18.20
C SER A 279 -17.24 -3.39 17.98
N ARG A 280 -17.37 -2.45 18.93
CA ARG A 280 -18.24 -1.27 18.79
C ARG A 280 -17.64 -0.18 17.90
N HIS A 281 -16.36 -0.28 17.55
CA HIS A 281 -15.61 0.81 16.94
C HIS A 281 -15.19 0.55 15.49
N ILE A 282 -15.07 -0.72 15.12
CA ILE A 282 -14.73 -1.16 13.78
C ILE A 282 -15.73 -2.21 13.33
N GLN A 283 -15.90 -2.35 12.02
CA GLN A 283 -16.71 -3.39 11.40
C GLN A 283 -15.94 -3.94 10.19
N PRO A 284 -16.08 -5.23 9.86
CA PRO A 284 -15.48 -5.78 8.65
C PRO A 284 -16.03 -5.10 7.40
N ASP A 285 -15.14 -4.76 6.46
CA ASP A 285 -15.51 -4.26 5.15
C ASP A 285 -15.54 -5.41 4.11
N THR A 286 -16.07 -5.15 2.92
CA THR A 286 -16.17 -6.09 1.81
C THR A 286 -14.81 -6.71 1.44
N ARG A 287 -13.71 -5.96 1.61
CA ARG A 287 -12.34 -6.46 1.37
C ARG A 287 -11.93 -7.48 2.42
N THR A 288 -12.33 -7.26 3.67
CA THR A 288 -12.08 -8.14 4.81
C THR A 288 -12.82 -9.46 4.63
N TYR A 289 -14.12 -9.42 4.35
CA TYR A 289 -14.92 -10.61 4.05
C TYR A 289 -14.37 -11.38 2.84
N SER A 290 -14.08 -10.68 1.74
CA SER A 290 -13.48 -11.30 0.54
C SER A 290 -12.15 -11.99 0.84
N SER A 291 -11.33 -11.41 1.72
CA SER A 291 -10.03 -11.97 2.10
C SER A 291 -10.19 -13.20 3.00
N ALA A 292 -11.17 -13.20 3.91
CA ALA A 292 -11.49 -14.36 4.75
C ALA A 292 -12.02 -15.54 3.92
N ILE A 293 -12.92 -15.28 2.96
CA ILE A 293 -13.39 -16.32 2.02
C ILE A 293 -12.23 -16.86 1.18
N ASN A 294 -11.36 -15.97 0.69
CA ASN A 294 -10.21 -16.39 -0.12
C ASN A 294 -9.15 -17.16 0.70
N CYS A 295 -9.05 -16.94 2.02
CA CYS A 295 -8.25 -17.79 2.92
C CYS A 295 -8.73 -19.25 2.87
N CYS A 296 -10.05 -19.47 2.89
CA CYS A 296 -10.63 -20.81 2.73
C CYS A 296 -10.29 -21.42 1.37
N ALA A 297 -10.38 -20.62 0.30
CA ALA A 297 -10.04 -21.09 -1.05
C ALA A 297 -8.58 -21.56 -1.20
N TYR A 298 -7.66 -21.10 -0.34
CA TYR A 298 -6.27 -21.56 -0.30
C TYR A 298 -6.02 -22.77 0.59
N TYR A 299 -7.04 -23.25 1.31
CA TYR A 299 -6.94 -24.47 2.09
C TYR A 299 -6.49 -25.65 1.20
N ASN A 300 -5.51 -26.39 1.68
CA ASN A 300 -4.87 -27.49 0.97
C ASN A 300 -4.93 -28.82 1.75
N GLY A 301 -5.68 -28.85 2.86
CA GLY A 301 -5.88 -30.09 3.62
C GLY A 301 -6.67 -31.11 2.80
N SER A 302 -6.24 -32.37 2.86
CA SER A 302 -6.80 -33.47 2.06
C SER A 302 -8.03 -34.14 2.68
N THR A 303 -8.37 -33.83 3.93
CA THR A 303 -9.49 -34.47 4.61
C THR A 303 -10.81 -33.85 4.17
N SER A 304 -11.78 -34.68 3.84
CA SER A 304 -13.15 -34.23 3.52
C SER A 304 -13.73 -33.38 4.65
N LYS A 305 -13.52 -33.79 5.92
CA LYS A 305 -13.90 -33.00 7.10
C LYS A 305 -13.27 -31.60 7.11
N GLY A 306 -11.97 -31.48 6.81
CA GLY A 306 -11.28 -30.20 6.79
C GLY A 306 -11.76 -29.28 5.67
N ARG A 307 -11.98 -29.85 4.48
CA ARG A 307 -12.56 -29.14 3.33
C ARG A 307 -13.97 -28.65 3.62
N HIS A 308 -14.80 -29.50 4.21
CA HIS A 308 -16.17 -29.16 4.60
C HIS A 308 -16.20 -28.04 5.64
N LEU A 309 -15.33 -28.07 6.65
CA LEU A 309 -15.23 -26.99 7.64
C LEU A 309 -14.79 -25.66 6.99
N ALA A 310 -13.80 -25.71 6.09
CA ALA A 310 -13.37 -24.54 5.34
C ALA A 310 -14.48 -23.96 4.45
N LEU A 311 -15.24 -24.84 3.78
CA LEU A 311 -16.38 -24.42 2.94
C LEU A 311 -17.52 -23.84 3.78
N SER A 312 -17.84 -24.47 4.91
CA SER A 312 -18.85 -23.99 5.86
C SER A 312 -18.51 -22.59 6.37
N PHE A 313 -17.25 -22.36 6.76
CA PHE A 313 -16.79 -21.04 7.18
C PHE A 313 -16.92 -20.03 6.02
N ALA A 314 -16.45 -20.36 4.81
CA ALA A 314 -16.58 -19.48 3.63
C ALA A 314 -18.02 -19.08 3.33
N MET A 315 -18.96 -20.03 3.37
CA MET A 315 -20.38 -19.79 3.12
C MET A 315 -21.00 -18.90 4.20
N LYS A 316 -20.71 -19.15 5.48
CA LYS A 316 -21.14 -18.28 6.59
C LYS A 316 -20.59 -16.87 6.45
N THR A 317 -19.31 -16.73 6.10
CA THR A 317 -18.68 -15.42 5.87
C THR A 317 -19.35 -14.68 4.70
N PHE A 318 -19.69 -15.37 3.62
CA PHE A 318 -20.40 -14.79 2.48
C PHE A 318 -21.83 -14.35 2.85
N GLU A 319 -22.54 -15.13 3.66
CA GLU A 319 -23.86 -14.77 4.17
C GLU A 319 -23.81 -13.51 5.03
N LYS A 320 -22.84 -13.41 5.95
CA LYS A 320 -22.60 -12.19 6.74
C LYS A 320 -22.31 -10.98 5.84
N ALA A 321 -21.47 -11.16 4.82
CA ALA A 321 -21.21 -10.09 3.84
C ALA A 321 -22.49 -9.65 3.11
N CYS A 322 -23.40 -10.58 2.79
CA CYS A 322 -24.69 -10.27 2.18
C CYS A 322 -25.66 -9.50 3.11
N GLN A 323 -25.47 -9.58 4.43
CA GLN A 323 -26.28 -8.88 5.43
C GLN A 323 -25.75 -7.47 5.74
N SER A 324 -24.58 -7.12 5.23
CA SER A 324 -24.01 -5.76 5.36
C SER A 324 -24.78 -4.77 4.48
N GLU A 325 -25.58 -3.91 5.11
CA GLU A 325 -26.36 -2.88 4.39
C GLU A 325 -25.48 -1.76 3.82
N ASN A 326 -24.43 -1.37 4.55
CA ASN A 326 -23.58 -0.22 4.22
C ASN A 326 -22.42 -0.56 3.26
N ASP A 327 -22.04 -1.84 3.20
CA ASP A 327 -20.95 -2.32 2.34
C ASP A 327 -21.31 -3.71 1.80
N PRO A 328 -22.24 -3.78 0.82
CA PRO A 328 -22.72 -5.04 0.27
C PRO A 328 -21.65 -5.73 -0.60
N PRO A 329 -21.81 -7.04 -0.88
CA PRO A 329 -20.86 -7.80 -1.68
C PRO A 329 -20.66 -7.20 -3.09
N ASN A 330 -19.41 -7.19 -3.56
CA ASN A 330 -19.07 -6.79 -4.92
C ASN A 330 -18.66 -8.01 -5.77
N TYR A 331 -18.31 -7.78 -7.04
CA TYR A 331 -17.89 -8.86 -7.96
C TYR A 331 -16.69 -9.67 -7.45
N VAL A 332 -15.80 -9.07 -6.63
CA VAL A 332 -14.68 -9.77 -6.00
C VAL A 332 -15.20 -10.76 -4.96
N THR A 333 -16.14 -10.35 -4.10
CA THR A 333 -16.75 -11.22 -3.08
C THR A 333 -17.47 -12.42 -3.73
N TYR A 334 -18.24 -12.18 -4.79
CA TYR A 334 -18.91 -13.27 -5.53
C TYR A 334 -17.90 -14.21 -6.19
N GLY A 335 -16.88 -13.66 -6.85
CA GLY A 335 -15.85 -14.49 -7.46
C GLY A 335 -15.04 -15.30 -6.43
N THR A 336 -14.73 -14.75 -5.26
CA THR A 336 -13.98 -15.47 -4.22
C THR A 336 -14.80 -16.60 -3.60
N ILE A 337 -16.10 -16.43 -3.36
CA ILE A 337 -16.94 -17.54 -2.84
C ILE A 337 -17.09 -18.65 -3.88
N MET A 338 -17.28 -18.32 -5.16
CA MET A 338 -17.34 -19.32 -6.23
C MET A 338 -16.02 -20.09 -6.36
N LYS A 339 -14.89 -19.39 -6.25
CA LYS A 339 -13.56 -20.00 -6.19
C LYS A 339 -13.43 -20.95 -4.99
N ALA A 340 -13.94 -20.56 -3.83
CA ALA A 340 -13.90 -21.39 -2.62
C ALA A 340 -14.74 -22.66 -2.81
N ILE A 341 -15.98 -22.55 -3.28
CA ILE A 341 -16.86 -23.69 -3.59
C ILE A 341 -16.18 -24.63 -4.59
N GLY A 342 -15.69 -24.10 -5.71
CA GLY A 342 -15.06 -24.90 -6.76
C GLY A 342 -13.83 -25.69 -6.31
N ARG A 343 -13.15 -25.25 -5.24
CA ARG A 343 -11.95 -25.91 -4.68
C ARG A 343 -12.26 -26.81 -3.49
N LEU A 344 -13.26 -26.49 -2.69
CA LEU A 344 -13.52 -27.13 -1.40
C LEU A 344 -14.64 -28.17 -1.45
N GLU A 345 -15.60 -28.06 -2.36
CA GLU A 345 -16.69 -29.03 -2.50
C GLU A 345 -16.19 -30.34 -3.14
N ASP A 346 -16.28 -31.46 -2.42
CA ASP A 346 -15.81 -32.79 -2.84
C ASP A 346 -16.91 -33.73 -3.33
N GLY A 347 -18.19 -33.35 -3.23
CA GLY A 347 -19.31 -34.19 -3.67
C GLY A 347 -19.31 -34.50 -5.17
N GLY A 348 -18.80 -33.58 -6.00
CA GLY A 348 -18.84 -33.75 -7.45
C GLY A 348 -19.04 -32.43 -8.18
N VAL A 349 -19.33 -32.50 -9.48
CA VAL A 349 -19.74 -31.32 -10.25
C VAL A 349 -21.21 -30.96 -9.99
N GLU A 350 -22.06 -31.95 -9.72
CA GLU A 350 -23.50 -31.75 -9.47
C GLU A 350 -23.72 -30.97 -8.17
N GLU A 351 -23.03 -31.33 -7.09
CA GLU A 351 -23.07 -30.63 -5.81
C GLU A 351 -22.50 -29.22 -5.92
N ARG A 352 -21.44 -29.04 -6.72
CA ARG A 352 -20.90 -27.71 -7.03
C ARG A 352 -21.93 -26.86 -7.78
N ASP A 353 -22.65 -27.42 -8.74
CA ASP A 353 -23.69 -26.70 -9.48
C ASP A 353 -24.83 -26.24 -8.57
N VAL A 354 -25.26 -27.10 -7.64
CA VAL A 354 -26.29 -26.77 -6.63
C VAL A 354 -25.88 -25.55 -5.81
N LEU A 355 -24.61 -25.43 -5.43
CA LEU A 355 -24.10 -24.28 -4.66
C LEU A 355 -23.81 -23.05 -5.53
N LEU A 356 -23.27 -23.24 -6.73
CA LEU A 356 -22.81 -22.15 -7.59
C LEU A 356 -23.96 -21.42 -8.30
N LYS A 357 -25.00 -22.12 -8.77
CA LYS A 357 -26.10 -21.52 -9.54
C LYS A 357 -26.81 -20.39 -8.78
N PRO A 358 -27.27 -20.58 -7.51
CA PRO A 358 -27.96 -19.52 -6.78
C PRO A 358 -27.09 -18.29 -6.53
N ILE A 359 -25.79 -18.50 -6.27
CA ILE A 359 -24.82 -17.42 -6.05
C ILE A 359 -24.60 -16.63 -7.36
N PHE A 360 -24.51 -17.33 -8.49
CA PHE A 360 -24.34 -16.69 -9.80
C PHE A 360 -25.59 -15.89 -10.21
N GLU A 361 -26.79 -16.45 -10.02
CA GLU A 361 -28.04 -15.74 -10.29
C GLU A 361 -28.15 -14.47 -9.44
N LYS A 362 -27.85 -14.55 -8.13
CA LYS A 362 -27.82 -13.37 -7.26
C LYS A 362 -26.81 -12.32 -7.73
N CYS A 363 -25.63 -12.75 -8.19
CA CYS A 363 -24.61 -11.86 -8.77
C CYS A 363 -25.11 -11.17 -10.06
N LYS A 364 -25.85 -11.92 -10.89
CA LYS A 364 -26.47 -11.45 -12.14
C LYS A 364 -27.54 -10.41 -11.88
N GLU A 365 -28.44 -10.68 -10.94
CA GLU A 365 -29.50 -9.74 -10.51
C GLU A 365 -28.93 -8.41 -10.01
N GLN A 366 -27.75 -8.45 -9.36
CA GLN A 366 -27.07 -7.26 -8.87
C GLN A 366 -26.20 -6.55 -9.93
N GLY A 367 -26.11 -7.07 -11.15
CA GLY A 367 -25.30 -6.49 -12.22
C GLY A 367 -23.79 -6.57 -11.99
N LEU A 368 -23.33 -7.55 -11.19
CA LEU A 368 -21.93 -7.69 -10.75
C LEU A 368 -21.14 -8.77 -11.51
N VAL A 369 -21.68 -9.24 -12.63
CA VAL A 369 -21.07 -10.30 -13.45
C VAL A 369 -19.92 -9.73 -14.28
N GLU A 370 -18.75 -9.64 -13.66
CA GLU A 370 -17.50 -9.28 -14.32
C GLU A 370 -16.69 -10.51 -14.78
N ARG A 371 -15.62 -10.27 -15.53
CA ARG A 371 -14.70 -11.32 -16.03
C ARG A 371 -14.25 -12.29 -14.93
N PHE A 372 -13.97 -11.79 -13.73
CA PHE A 372 -13.53 -12.63 -12.62
C PHE A 372 -14.63 -13.64 -12.20
N VAL A 373 -15.87 -13.17 -11.99
CA VAL A 373 -17.02 -14.00 -11.64
C VAL A 373 -17.27 -15.05 -12.72
N LEU A 374 -17.33 -14.64 -13.99
CA LEU A 374 -17.52 -15.56 -15.12
C LEU A 374 -16.45 -16.63 -15.19
N THR A 375 -15.19 -16.26 -14.93
CA THR A 375 -14.08 -17.22 -14.92
C THR A 375 -14.25 -18.22 -13.79
N GLN A 376 -14.55 -17.77 -12.56
CA GLN A 376 -14.69 -18.66 -11.41
C GLN A 376 -15.91 -19.59 -11.55
N PHE A 377 -17.05 -19.06 -12.02
CA PHE A 377 -18.23 -19.86 -12.31
C PHE A 377 -17.92 -20.93 -13.36
N ARG A 378 -17.34 -20.54 -14.51
CA ARG A 378 -16.99 -21.47 -15.60
C ARG A 378 -16.05 -22.59 -15.16
N THR A 379 -15.09 -22.30 -14.27
CA THR A 379 -14.16 -23.31 -13.76
C THR A 379 -14.76 -24.22 -12.69
N GLY A 380 -15.80 -23.73 -11.99
CA GLY A 380 -16.41 -24.44 -10.87
C GLY A 380 -17.60 -25.33 -11.25
N CYS A 381 -18.39 -24.92 -12.24
CA CYS A 381 -19.64 -25.58 -12.64
C CYS A 381 -19.50 -26.50 -13.85
N SER A 382 -20.54 -27.27 -14.13
CA SER A 382 -20.68 -28.05 -15.37
C SER A 382 -20.83 -27.16 -16.61
N LEU A 383 -20.66 -27.75 -17.80
CA LEU A 383 -20.90 -27.03 -19.05
C LEU A 383 -22.38 -26.68 -19.19
N GLU A 384 -23.26 -27.59 -18.80
CA GLU A 384 -24.71 -27.45 -18.82
C GLU A 384 -25.15 -26.28 -17.93
N ALA A 385 -24.69 -26.23 -16.68
CA ALA A 385 -24.97 -25.14 -15.75
C ALA A 385 -24.45 -23.79 -16.27
N PHE A 386 -23.27 -23.77 -16.90
CA PHE A 386 -22.72 -22.56 -17.50
C PHE A 386 -23.59 -22.05 -18.66
N GLN A 387 -24.01 -22.94 -19.56
CA GLN A 387 -24.86 -22.59 -20.69
C GLN A 387 -26.21 -22.07 -20.21
N GLU A 388 -26.83 -22.77 -19.25
CA GLU A 388 -28.12 -22.41 -18.66
C GLU A 388 -28.11 -21.00 -18.04
N CYS A 389 -27.14 -20.71 -17.16
CA CYS A 389 -27.13 -19.45 -16.41
C CYS A 389 -26.59 -18.25 -17.22
N VAL A 390 -25.73 -18.47 -18.22
CA VAL A 390 -24.99 -17.40 -18.92
C VAL A 390 -25.48 -17.18 -20.35
N LEU A 391 -25.78 -18.25 -21.10
CA LEU A 391 -26.04 -18.16 -22.54
C LEU A 391 -27.53 -18.11 -22.89
N ILE A 392 -28.40 -18.58 -22.00
CA ILE A 392 -29.85 -18.52 -22.22
C ILE A 392 -30.37 -17.16 -21.70
N PRO A 393 -30.91 -16.28 -22.56
CA PRO A 393 -31.55 -15.06 -22.11
C PRO A 393 -32.74 -15.40 -21.20
N ALA A 394 -32.86 -14.70 -20.07
CA ALA A 394 -34.02 -14.81 -19.19
C ALA A 394 -35.31 -14.53 -20.01
N GLY A 395 -36.09 -15.58 -20.29
CA GLY A 395 -37.34 -15.48 -21.05
C GLY A 395 -37.54 -16.50 -22.18
N PHE A 396 -36.51 -17.26 -22.58
CA PHE A 396 -36.68 -18.37 -23.53
C PHE A 396 -36.51 -19.70 -22.80
N GLY A 397 -37.62 -20.31 -22.39
CA GLY A 397 -37.66 -21.73 -22.06
C GLY A 397 -37.30 -22.59 -23.28
N PRO A 398 -37.03 -23.90 -23.09
CA PRO A 398 -36.65 -24.78 -24.18
C PRO A 398 -37.69 -24.71 -25.29
N ILE A 399 -37.25 -24.35 -26.50
CA ILE A 399 -38.06 -24.49 -27.70
C ILE A 399 -38.12 -25.99 -27.96
N ASN A 400 -39.17 -26.64 -27.46
CA ASN A 400 -39.55 -27.96 -27.92
C ASN A 400 -39.91 -27.85 -29.41
N GLY A 401 -39.08 -28.47 -30.25
CA GLY A 401 -39.28 -28.59 -31.70
C GLY A 401 -38.29 -29.58 -32.29
#